data_AF-A0A2E0XJ26-F1
#
_entry.id   AF-A0A2E0XJ26-F1
#
_cell.length_a   1.000
_cell.length_b   1.000
_cell.length_c   1.000
_cell.angle_alpha   90.00
_cell.angle_beta   90.00
_cell.angle_gamma   90.00
#
_symmetry.space_group_name_H-M   'P 1'
#
loop_
_entity.id
_entity.type
_entity.pdbx_description
1 polymer ?
#
loop_
_entity_poly.entity_id
_entity_poly.type
_entity_poly.pdbx_seq_one_letter_code
_entity_poly.pdbx_strand_id
1 'polypeptide(L)'
;MDLTKHAPRSPYHIGISGMMNLARMADKAIAKLNNTLGEYKSGETSGRDRRTLSALGLSEEKFLGIIQNSSADGRMGDAAIAVQLRQQVDIDLEKIKAFNVAERNRTPPDEDYYRRFEERRRIIGQPEIMSLPDMLDAEDMHDFGVPSNLTLAPPVSAHSGGILGIVCLGRLISKAKGFLAGKLGEYKFGNNSGLDVNVMQFVGLTEAKLLDSIGKHAELTDLLPWLRHKIDKSRQEVADWNQDRRSRGPWNQEIQKMFDQRIEAVGRPDLTTFLDLLDCEDAVDFPQ
;
A
#
# COMPACT_ATOMS: atom_id res chain seq x y z
N MET A 1 -17.01 3.15 -6.23
CA MET A 1 -15.69 3.82 -6.12
C MET A 1 -15.53 4.79 -7.29
N ASP A 2 -15.00 6.00 -7.07
CA ASP A 2 -14.79 7.01 -8.12
C ASP A 2 -13.32 7.45 -8.19
N LEU A 3 -12.57 6.82 -9.11
CA LEU A 3 -11.12 7.00 -9.25
C LEU A 3 -10.73 8.31 -9.97
N THR A 4 -11.72 9.14 -10.31
CA THR A 4 -11.46 10.52 -10.76
C THR A 4 -11.17 11.46 -9.58
N LYS A 5 -11.47 11.03 -8.35
CA LYS A 5 -11.38 11.86 -7.13
C LYS A 5 -10.38 11.34 -6.10
N HIS A 6 -10.00 10.08 -6.19
CA HIS A 6 -9.04 9.48 -5.28
C HIS A 6 -8.34 8.28 -5.93
N ALA A 7 -7.17 7.92 -5.42
CA ALA A 7 -6.46 6.73 -5.85
C ALA A 7 -7.18 5.43 -5.45
N PRO A 8 -7.02 4.33 -6.21
CA PRO A 8 -7.34 2.99 -5.72
C PRO A 8 -6.31 2.59 -4.65
N ARG A 9 -6.60 1.52 -3.90
CA ARG A 9 -5.71 1.05 -2.82
C ARG A 9 -4.30 0.73 -3.32
N SER A 10 -3.35 0.80 -2.39
CA SER A 10 -1.92 0.55 -2.67
C SER A 10 -1.74 -0.80 -3.38
N PRO A 11 -0.81 -0.92 -4.34
CA PRO A 11 -0.49 -2.18 -4.98
C PRO A 11 0.13 -3.22 -4.02
N TYR A 12 0.52 -2.80 -2.82
CA TYR A 12 0.99 -3.68 -1.74
C TYR A 12 -0.13 -4.30 -0.91
N HIS A 13 -1.31 -3.68 -0.90
CA HIS A 13 -2.41 -4.10 -0.04
C HIS A 13 -2.83 -5.55 -0.31
N ILE A 14 -2.78 -6.39 0.73
CA ILE A 14 -3.05 -7.84 0.66
C ILE A 14 -4.40 -8.25 1.27
N GLY A 15 -5.26 -7.29 1.64
CA GLY A 15 -6.52 -7.56 2.34
C GLY A 15 -7.48 -8.52 1.63
N ILE A 16 -7.43 -8.61 0.30
CA ILE A 16 -8.21 -9.60 -0.46
C ILE A 16 -7.34 -10.83 -0.72
N SER A 17 -7.72 -11.96 -0.12
CA SER A 17 -7.10 -13.29 -0.29
C SER A 17 -5.58 -13.34 -0.05
N GLY A 18 -5.01 -12.36 0.64
CA GLY A 18 -3.57 -12.30 0.89
C GLY A 18 -2.74 -11.92 -0.35
N MET A 19 -3.34 -11.50 -1.46
CA MET A 19 -2.65 -11.30 -2.74
C MET A 19 -2.45 -9.81 -3.03
N MET A 20 -1.20 -9.41 -3.27
CA MET A 20 -0.85 -8.06 -3.70
C MET A 20 -1.59 -7.67 -4.97
N ASN A 21 -1.87 -6.37 -5.13
CA ASN A 21 -2.60 -5.78 -6.26
C ASN A 21 -4.06 -6.23 -6.43
N LEU A 22 -4.53 -7.27 -5.75
CA LEU A 22 -5.90 -7.77 -5.94
C LEU A 22 -6.94 -6.75 -5.48
N ALA A 23 -6.72 -6.12 -4.31
CA ALA A 23 -7.54 -5.02 -3.82
C ALA A 23 -7.56 -3.82 -4.79
N ARG A 24 -6.39 -3.38 -5.25
CA ARG A 24 -6.26 -2.31 -6.26
C ARG A 24 -6.98 -2.64 -7.57
N MET A 25 -6.89 -3.89 -8.02
CA MET A 25 -7.55 -4.36 -9.24
C MET A 25 -9.07 -4.42 -9.06
N ALA A 26 -9.56 -4.82 -7.89
CA ALA A 26 -10.99 -4.78 -7.55
C ALA A 26 -11.53 -3.35 -7.56
N ASP A 27 -10.82 -2.41 -6.94
CA ASP A 27 -11.15 -0.98 -6.94
C ASP A 27 -11.33 -0.43 -8.36
N LYS A 28 -10.38 -0.75 -9.24
CA LYS A 28 -10.41 -0.36 -10.66
C LYS A 28 -11.51 -1.06 -11.44
N ALA A 29 -11.79 -2.32 -11.15
CA ALA A 29 -12.91 -3.05 -11.75
C ALA A 29 -14.25 -2.41 -11.36
N ILE A 30 -14.44 -2.08 -10.07
CA ILE A 30 -15.62 -1.35 -9.57
C ILE A 30 -15.74 0.01 -10.27
N ALA A 31 -14.66 0.77 -10.37
CA ALA A 31 -14.67 2.06 -11.05
C ALA A 31 -14.96 1.95 -12.55
N LYS A 32 -14.41 0.93 -13.23
CA LYS A 32 -14.68 0.62 -14.64
C LYS A 32 -16.16 0.30 -14.85
N LEU A 33 -16.75 -0.56 -14.02
CA LEU A 33 -18.18 -0.90 -14.08
C LEU A 33 -19.08 0.32 -13.85
N ASN A 34 -18.62 1.30 -13.06
CA ASN A 34 -19.34 2.53 -12.76
C ASN A 34 -18.97 3.72 -13.67
N ASN A 35 -18.15 3.51 -14.72
CA ASN A 35 -17.66 4.57 -15.63
C ASN A 35 -16.96 5.74 -14.91
N THR A 36 -16.21 5.43 -13.85
CA THR A 36 -15.49 6.40 -13.01
C THR A 36 -14.02 6.01 -12.83
N LEU A 37 -13.45 5.33 -13.85
CA LEU A 37 -12.07 4.84 -13.83
C LEU A 37 -11.02 5.96 -13.93
N GLY A 38 -11.36 7.09 -14.55
CA GLY A 38 -10.40 8.18 -14.81
C GLY A 38 -9.26 7.74 -15.74
N GLU A 39 -8.05 8.24 -15.46
CA GLU A 39 -6.84 7.97 -16.25
C GLU A 39 -6.23 6.57 -16.00
N TYR A 40 -6.78 5.81 -15.06
CA TYR A 40 -6.28 4.47 -14.75
C TYR A 40 -6.56 3.49 -15.88
N LYS A 41 -5.58 2.62 -16.17
CA LYS A 41 -5.77 1.44 -17.04
C LYS A 41 -6.24 0.27 -16.20
N SER A 42 -7.25 -0.49 -16.61
CA SER A 42 -7.79 -1.64 -15.87
C SER A 42 -7.73 -2.93 -16.67
N GLY A 43 -7.62 -4.07 -15.97
CA GLY A 43 -7.72 -5.40 -16.55
C GLY A 43 -6.66 -5.67 -17.61
N GLU A 44 -7.05 -6.13 -18.80
CA GLU A 44 -6.11 -6.53 -19.86
C GLU A 44 -5.26 -5.37 -20.40
N THR A 45 -5.73 -4.12 -20.23
CA THR A 45 -4.97 -2.93 -20.63
C THR A 45 -3.91 -2.51 -19.60
N SER A 46 -3.95 -3.07 -18.39
CA SER A 46 -2.97 -2.85 -17.32
C SER A 46 -1.98 -4.01 -17.25
N GLY A 47 -0.69 -3.70 -17.42
CA GLY A 47 0.36 -4.71 -17.33
C GLY A 47 0.39 -5.45 -15.98
N ARG A 48 0.03 -4.79 -14.87
CA ARG A 48 0.01 -5.38 -13.52
C ARG A 48 -1.26 -6.20 -13.28
N ASP A 49 -2.42 -5.74 -13.75
CA ASP A 49 -3.68 -6.47 -13.64
C ASP A 49 -3.62 -7.74 -14.50
N ARG A 50 -3.06 -7.68 -15.72
CA ARG A 50 -2.80 -8.89 -16.53
C ARG A 50 -2.02 -9.96 -15.78
N ARG A 51 -0.97 -9.58 -15.04
CA ARG A 51 -0.19 -10.54 -14.24
C ARG A 51 -0.98 -11.10 -13.07
N THR A 52 -1.80 -10.26 -12.42
CA THR A 52 -2.69 -10.68 -11.34
C THR A 52 -3.74 -11.67 -11.85
N LEU A 53 -4.42 -11.34 -12.94
CA LEU A 53 -5.39 -12.21 -13.63
C LEU A 53 -4.75 -13.52 -14.09
N SER A 54 -3.55 -13.47 -14.69
CA SER A 54 -2.82 -14.65 -15.13
C SER A 54 -2.43 -15.55 -13.95
N ALA A 55 -2.00 -14.99 -12.82
CA ALA A 55 -1.69 -15.77 -11.62
C ALA A 55 -2.93 -16.43 -10.99
N LEU A 56 -4.10 -15.79 -11.15
CA LEU A 56 -5.40 -16.34 -10.76
C LEU A 56 -6.00 -17.28 -11.81
N GLY A 57 -5.40 -17.43 -13.00
CA GLY A 57 -6.01 -18.21 -14.10
C GLY A 57 -7.37 -17.66 -14.56
N LEU A 58 -7.59 -16.35 -14.44
CA LEU A 58 -8.84 -15.68 -14.80
C LEU A 58 -8.69 -14.82 -16.06
N SER A 59 -9.78 -14.71 -16.84
CA SER A 59 -9.94 -13.62 -17.80
C SER A 59 -10.47 -12.36 -17.10
N GLU A 60 -10.32 -11.20 -17.73
CA GLU A 60 -10.91 -9.96 -17.20
C GLU A 60 -12.43 -10.06 -17.09
N GLU A 61 -13.10 -10.65 -18.08
CA GLU A 61 -14.56 -10.84 -18.08
C GLU A 61 -15.03 -11.63 -16.85
N LYS A 62 -14.37 -12.75 -16.54
CA LYS A 62 -14.69 -13.55 -15.34
C LYS A 62 -14.47 -12.77 -14.06
N PHE A 63 -13.38 -12.00 -13.99
CA PHE A 63 -13.10 -11.17 -12.82
C PHE A 63 -14.14 -10.06 -12.63
N LEU A 64 -14.57 -9.39 -13.70
CA LEU A 64 -15.67 -8.42 -13.64
C LEU A 64 -16.97 -9.05 -13.17
N GLY A 65 -17.28 -10.27 -13.62
CA GLY A 65 -18.41 -11.05 -13.13
C GLY A 65 -18.33 -11.35 -11.63
N ILE A 66 -17.14 -11.69 -11.11
CA ILE A 66 -16.90 -11.85 -9.67
C ILE A 66 -17.24 -10.56 -8.90
N ILE A 67 -16.76 -9.41 -9.39
CA ILE A 67 -17.00 -8.09 -8.77
C ILE A 67 -18.48 -7.71 -8.80
N GLN A 68 -19.19 -8.00 -9.89
CA GLN A 68 -20.64 -7.74 -9.96
C GLN A 68 -21.42 -8.63 -8.99
N ASN A 69 -21.05 -9.92 -8.91
CA ASN A 69 -21.76 -10.90 -8.09
C ASN A 69 -21.41 -10.82 -6.59
N SER A 70 -20.28 -10.23 -6.22
CA SER A 70 -19.93 -10.00 -4.81
C SER A 70 -20.83 -8.99 -4.10
N SER A 71 -21.76 -8.35 -4.83
CA SER A 71 -22.76 -7.45 -4.26
C SER A 71 -24.08 -8.17 -3.89
N ALA A 72 -24.21 -9.48 -4.16
CA ALA A 72 -25.50 -10.17 -4.21
C ALA A 72 -25.84 -11.07 -2.99
N ASP A 73 -24.89 -11.39 -2.09
CA ASP A 73 -25.07 -12.44 -1.05
C ASP A 73 -25.22 -11.90 0.39
N GLY A 74 -25.45 -10.61 0.58
CA GLY A 74 -25.58 -9.98 1.91
C GLY A 74 -24.25 -9.81 2.66
N ARG A 75 -23.12 -10.26 2.08
CA ARG A 75 -21.77 -9.81 2.46
C ARG A 75 -21.45 -8.55 1.66
N MET A 76 -20.70 -7.63 2.25
CA MET A 76 -20.30 -6.38 1.57
C MET A 76 -18.79 -6.31 1.45
N GLY A 77 -18.33 -5.72 0.34
CA GLY A 77 -16.94 -5.37 0.09
C GLY A 77 -15.98 -6.54 -0.09
N ASP A 78 -14.70 -6.31 0.24
CA ASP A 78 -13.57 -7.25 0.12
C ASP A 78 -13.86 -8.71 0.51
N ALA A 79 -14.59 -8.95 1.61
CA ALA A 79 -14.88 -10.29 2.08
C ALA A 79 -15.75 -11.08 1.09
N ALA A 80 -16.72 -10.42 0.46
CA ALA A 80 -17.58 -11.02 -0.56
C ALA A 80 -16.78 -11.37 -1.82
N ILE A 81 -15.88 -10.47 -2.24
CA ILE A 81 -14.96 -10.69 -3.38
C ILE A 81 -14.09 -11.90 -3.10
N ALA A 82 -13.51 -12.00 -1.90
CA ALA A 82 -12.64 -13.12 -1.54
C ALA A 82 -13.39 -14.47 -1.54
N VAL A 83 -14.65 -14.50 -1.11
CA VAL A 83 -15.49 -15.71 -1.17
C VAL A 83 -15.79 -16.10 -2.61
N GLN A 84 -16.28 -15.17 -3.43
CA GLN A 84 -16.61 -15.42 -4.84
C GLN A 84 -15.39 -15.90 -5.63
N LEU A 85 -14.22 -15.30 -5.35
CA LEU A 85 -12.97 -15.69 -5.99
C LEU A 85 -12.58 -17.13 -5.67
N ARG A 86 -12.66 -17.55 -4.39
CA ARG A 86 -12.33 -18.92 -3.96
C ARG A 86 -13.26 -19.99 -4.55
N GLN A 87 -14.48 -19.62 -4.94
CA GLN A 87 -15.42 -20.56 -5.59
C GLN A 87 -15.05 -20.85 -7.05
N GLN A 88 -14.30 -19.96 -7.69
CA GLN A 88 -14.00 -20.04 -9.13
C GLN A 88 -12.54 -20.35 -9.41
N VAL A 89 -11.66 -20.11 -8.44
CA VAL A 89 -10.22 -20.27 -8.58
C VAL A 89 -9.66 -21.10 -7.45
N ASP A 90 -8.88 -22.11 -7.80
CA ASP A 90 -8.03 -22.86 -6.88
C ASP A 90 -6.73 -22.08 -6.63
N ILE A 91 -6.80 -21.14 -5.68
CA ILE A 91 -5.66 -20.31 -5.31
C ILE A 91 -4.93 -20.96 -4.13
N ASP A 92 -3.73 -21.45 -4.40
CA ASP A 92 -2.81 -21.95 -3.38
C ASP A 92 -2.07 -20.79 -2.70
N LEU A 93 -1.98 -20.85 -1.37
CA LEU A 93 -1.29 -19.87 -0.54
C LEU A 93 0.19 -19.72 -0.91
N GLU A 94 0.87 -20.81 -1.26
CA GLU A 94 2.28 -20.74 -1.65
C GLU A 94 2.46 -20.03 -3.00
N LYS A 95 1.52 -20.21 -3.93
CA LYS A 95 1.49 -19.43 -5.18
C LYS A 95 1.25 -17.95 -4.92
N ILE A 96 0.35 -17.60 -3.99
CA ILE A 96 0.12 -16.20 -3.59
C ILE A 96 1.40 -15.60 -3.01
N LYS A 97 2.06 -16.30 -2.07
CA LYS A 97 3.32 -15.81 -1.47
C LYS A 97 4.41 -15.61 -2.53
N ALA A 98 4.58 -16.57 -3.44
CA ALA A 98 5.54 -16.45 -4.53
C ALA A 98 5.23 -15.27 -5.46
N PHE A 99 3.96 -15.07 -5.81
CA PHE A 99 3.50 -13.92 -6.58
C PHE A 99 3.80 -12.59 -5.86
N ASN A 100 3.46 -12.50 -4.57
CA ASN A 100 3.70 -11.30 -3.77
C ASN A 100 5.19 -10.96 -3.71
N VAL A 101 6.06 -11.94 -3.47
CA VAL A 101 7.53 -11.74 -3.48
C VAL A 101 8.01 -11.19 -4.83
N ALA A 102 7.53 -11.77 -5.93
CA ALA A 102 7.91 -11.34 -7.27
C ALA A 102 7.41 -9.91 -7.61
N GLU A 103 6.16 -9.57 -7.25
CA GLU A 103 5.57 -8.27 -7.57
C GLU A 103 6.02 -7.14 -6.63
N ARG A 104 6.43 -7.45 -5.39
CA ARG A 104 6.89 -6.48 -4.39
C ARG A 104 8.16 -5.73 -4.82
N ASN A 105 9.09 -6.44 -5.44
CA ASN A 105 10.38 -5.88 -5.85
C ASN A 105 10.48 -5.67 -7.36
N ARG A 106 9.35 -5.72 -8.09
CA ARG A 106 9.37 -5.67 -9.55
C ARG A 106 9.90 -4.33 -10.03
N THR A 107 10.92 -4.37 -10.88
CA THR A 107 11.52 -3.20 -11.55
C THR A 107 11.06 -3.14 -13.02
N PRO A 108 11.36 -2.06 -13.76
CA PRO A 108 11.22 -2.05 -15.21
C PRO A 108 11.87 -3.30 -15.86
N PRO A 109 11.15 -4.04 -16.72
CA PRO A 109 11.63 -5.30 -17.27
C PRO A 109 12.57 -5.15 -18.48
N ASP A 110 12.57 -3.98 -19.12
CA ASP A 110 13.32 -3.69 -20.35
C ASP A 110 13.69 -2.20 -20.43
N GLU A 111 14.55 -1.85 -21.39
CA GLU A 111 15.05 -0.48 -21.56
C GLU A 111 13.95 0.53 -21.89
N ASP A 112 12.97 0.16 -22.70
CA ASP A 112 11.88 1.07 -23.09
C ASP A 112 11.00 1.42 -21.89
N TYR A 113 10.70 0.42 -21.05
CA TYR A 113 10.01 0.62 -19.80
C TYR A 113 10.86 1.45 -18.83
N TYR A 114 12.16 1.21 -18.78
CA TYR A 114 13.08 1.98 -17.94
C TYR A 114 13.08 3.46 -18.34
N ARG A 115 13.12 3.80 -19.64
CA ARG A 115 13.05 5.20 -20.10
C ARG A 115 11.77 5.90 -19.67
N ARG A 116 10.61 5.23 -19.82
CA ARG A 116 9.32 5.77 -19.33
C ARG A 116 9.29 5.87 -17.81
N PHE A 117 9.90 4.93 -17.10
CA PHE A 117 10.00 4.97 -15.65
C PHE A 117 10.82 6.17 -15.17
N GLU A 118 11.94 6.49 -15.85
CA GLU A 118 12.74 7.69 -15.57
C GLU A 118 11.98 8.99 -15.78
N GLU A 119 11.20 9.06 -16.86
CA GLU A 119 10.33 10.21 -17.12
C GLU A 119 9.33 10.41 -15.98
N ARG A 120 8.67 9.34 -15.55
CA ARG A 120 7.75 9.36 -14.41
C ARG A 120 8.45 9.81 -13.13
N ARG A 121 9.67 9.34 -12.84
CA ARG A 121 10.47 9.80 -11.68
C ARG A 121 10.75 11.29 -11.69
N ARG A 122 10.99 11.86 -12.87
CA ARG A 122 11.20 13.31 -13.02
C ARG A 122 9.92 14.09 -12.75
N ILE A 123 8.78 13.59 -13.25
CA ILE A 123 7.46 14.22 -13.02
C ILE A 123 7.15 14.28 -11.52
N ILE A 124 7.25 13.14 -10.82
CA ILE A 124 6.93 13.08 -9.38
C ILE A 124 8.05 13.62 -8.47
N GLY A 125 9.22 13.97 -9.01
CA GLY A 125 10.35 14.51 -8.24
C GLY A 125 11.02 13.53 -7.28
N GLN A 126 10.98 12.23 -7.57
CA GLN A 126 11.48 11.16 -6.68
C GLN A 126 12.45 10.20 -7.40
N PRO A 127 13.71 10.61 -7.63
CA PRO A 127 14.73 9.76 -8.25
C PRO A 127 15.10 8.51 -7.44
N GLU A 128 14.74 8.48 -6.15
CA GLU A 128 15.03 7.37 -5.23
C GLU A 128 14.20 6.11 -5.51
N ILE A 129 13.04 6.26 -6.17
CA ILE A 129 12.12 5.17 -6.42
C ILE A 129 12.71 4.21 -7.45
N MET A 130 12.68 2.90 -7.14
CA MET A 130 13.29 1.87 -7.98
C MET A 130 12.30 0.80 -8.46
N SER A 131 11.22 0.59 -7.71
CA SER A 131 10.24 -0.45 -7.99
C SER A 131 8.98 0.11 -8.65
N LEU A 132 8.33 -0.70 -9.49
CA LEU A 132 7.04 -0.40 -10.08
C LEU A 132 5.92 -0.19 -9.05
N PRO A 133 5.77 -1.00 -7.98
CA PRO A 133 4.74 -0.73 -6.97
C PRO A 133 4.99 0.56 -6.17
N ASP A 134 6.23 0.89 -5.81
CA ASP A 134 6.52 2.17 -5.14
C ASP A 134 6.22 3.37 -6.03
N MET A 135 6.50 3.25 -7.34
CA MET A 135 6.15 4.28 -8.32
C MET A 135 4.63 4.52 -8.38
N LEU A 136 3.81 3.46 -8.35
CA LEU A 136 2.35 3.62 -8.39
C LEU A 136 1.83 4.35 -7.16
N ASP A 137 2.28 3.99 -5.95
CA ASP A 137 1.90 4.73 -4.74
C ASP A 137 2.39 6.18 -4.77
N ALA A 138 3.59 6.43 -5.31
CA ALA A 138 4.15 7.77 -5.41
C ALA A 138 3.39 8.67 -6.39
N GLU A 139 2.95 8.13 -7.52
CA GLU A 139 2.07 8.84 -8.45
C GLU A 139 0.70 9.10 -7.86
N ASP A 140 0.10 8.10 -7.20
CA ASP A 140 -1.17 8.28 -6.50
C ASP A 140 -1.07 9.41 -5.45
N MET A 141 0.03 9.47 -4.68
CA MET A 141 0.27 10.55 -3.71
C MET A 141 0.64 11.89 -4.36
N HIS A 142 1.21 11.88 -5.57
CA HIS A 142 1.48 13.09 -6.34
C HIS A 142 0.17 13.70 -6.84
N ASP A 143 -0.75 12.87 -7.35
CA ASP A 143 -1.98 13.32 -7.99
C ASP A 143 -3.09 13.65 -6.98
N PHE A 144 -3.19 12.87 -5.89
CA PHE A 144 -4.28 13.00 -4.91
C PHE A 144 -3.81 13.47 -3.52
N GLY A 145 -2.50 13.66 -3.35
CA GLY A 145 -1.89 13.96 -2.07
C GLY A 145 -1.72 12.74 -1.17
N VAL A 146 -0.90 12.88 -0.13
CA VAL A 146 -0.76 11.85 0.91
C VAL A 146 -2.08 11.75 1.70
N PRO A 147 -2.69 10.56 1.84
CA PRO A 147 -3.90 10.36 2.64
C PRO A 147 -3.76 10.98 4.03
N SER A 148 -4.72 11.81 4.44
CA SER A 148 -4.65 12.54 5.71
C SER A 148 -5.94 12.46 6.52
N ASN A 149 -7.06 12.09 5.92
CA ASN A 149 -8.29 11.83 6.67
C ASN A 149 -8.43 10.34 6.99
N LEU A 150 -7.81 9.94 8.10
CA LEU A 150 -7.71 8.53 8.51
C LEU A 150 -8.95 8.01 9.24
N THR A 151 -10.02 8.81 9.27
CA THR A 151 -11.36 8.32 9.64
C THR A 151 -12.12 7.77 8.43
N LEU A 152 -11.59 7.93 7.21
CA LEU A 152 -12.25 7.52 5.96
C LEU A 152 -11.44 6.50 5.14
N ALA A 153 -10.13 6.43 5.35
CA ALA A 153 -9.24 5.53 4.65
C ALA A 153 -8.03 5.20 5.52
N PRO A 154 -7.35 4.07 5.30
CA PRO A 154 -6.12 3.78 6.00
C PRO A 154 -5.00 4.73 5.56
N PRO A 155 -3.96 4.92 6.39
CA PRO A 155 -2.76 5.60 5.93
C PRO A 155 -2.06 4.75 4.87
N VAL A 156 -1.10 5.34 4.17
CA VAL A 156 -0.32 4.66 3.12
C VAL A 156 0.19 3.29 3.62
N SER A 157 0.13 2.25 2.76
CA SER A 157 0.60 0.91 3.10
C SER A 157 2.02 0.98 3.68
N ALA A 158 2.25 0.24 4.74
CA ALA A 158 3.54 0.24 5.42
C ALA A 158 4.66 -0.35 4.55
N HIS A 159 4.31 -1.15 3.54
CA HIS A 159 5.25 -1.68 2.54
C HIS A 159 5.73 -0.64 1.53
N SER A 160 5.00 0.47 1.38
CA SER A 160 5.25 1.47 0.35
C SER A 160 6.51 2.27 0.64
N GLY A 161 7.44 2.27 -0.32
CA GLY A 161 8.56 3.19 -0.43
C GLY A 161 8.25 4.40 -1.30
N GLY A 162 6.96 4.71 -1.54
CA GLY A 162 6.53 5.80 -2.42
C GLY A 162 6.93 7.22 -1.97
N ILE A 163 7.60 7.36 -0.81
CA ILE A 163 8.26 8.60 -0.37
C ILE A 163 9.74 8.31 -0.14
N LEU A 164 10.61 8.90 -0.96
CA LEU A 164 12.07 8.79 -0.94
C LEU A 164 12.60 7.35 -0.98
N GLY A 165 11.81 6.38 -1.44
CA GLY A 165 12.19 4.97 -1.43
C GLY A 165 12.20 4.32 -0.05
N ILE A 166 11.70 4.97 1.01
CA ILE A 166 11.78 4.50 2.40
C ILE A 166 10.45 3.91 2.83
N VAL A 167 10.44 2.62 3.18
CA VAL A 167 9.21 1.96 3.66
C VAL A 167 8.75 2.52 5.01
N CYS A 168 7.44 2.48 5.25
CA CYS A 168 6.77 3.05 6.42
C CYS A 168 6.82 4.58 6.54
N LEU A 169 7.68 5.30 5.79
CA LEU A 169 7.75 6.77 5.84
C LEU A 169 6.46 7.41 5.33
N GLY A 170 5.89 6.90 4.23
CA GLY A 170 4.59 7.34 3.73
C GLY A 170 3.48 7.20 4.77
N ARG A 171 3.45 6.07 5.48
CA ARG A 171 2.49 5.82 6.58
C ARG A 171 2.67 6.80 7.73
N LEU A 172 3.91 7.06 8.14
CA LEU A 172 4.22 8.03 9.18
C LEU A 172 3.76 9.45 8.80
N ILE A 173 4.05 9.90 7.57
CA ILE A 173 3.64 11.22 7.08
C ILE A 173 2.11 11.32 6.99
N SER A 174 1.45 10.29 6.48
CA SER A 174 -0.01 10.20 6.42
C SER A 174 -0.65 10.38 7.81
N LYS A 175 -0.11 9.69 8.83
CA LYS A 175 -0.56 9.83 10.22
C LYS A 175 -0.23 11.19 10.82
N ALA A 176 0.93 11.78 10.51
CA ALA A 176 1.26 13.13 10.96
C ALA A 176 0.30 14.18 10.38
N LYS A 177 -0.03 14.09 9.08
CA LYS A 177 -1.04 14.94 8.44
C LYS A 177 -2.41 14.74 9.10
N GLY A 178 -2.81 13.50 9.35
CA GLY A 178 -4.07 13.20 10.04
C GLY A 178 -4.12 13.70 11.47
N PHE A 179 -3.02 13.61 12.21
CA PHE A 179 -2.91 14.17 13.56
C PHE A 179 -3.08 15.69 13.54
N LEU A 180 -2.36 16.41 12.67
CA LEU A 180 -2.49 17.87 12.53
C LEU A 180 -3.88 18.31 12.11
N ALA A 181 -4.57 17.52 11.27
CA ALA A 181 -5.92 17.81 10.81
C ALA A 181 -7.03 17.42 11.81
N GLY A 182 -6.70 16.77 12.93
CA GLY A 182 -7.70 16.18 13.84
C GLY A 182 -8.50 15.04 13.19
N LYS A 183 -7.88 14.33 12.25
CA LYS A 183 -8.44 13.22 11.46
C LYS A 183 -7.59 11.95 11.55
N LEU A 184 -6.92 11.75 12.69
CA LEU A 184 -6.09 10.56 12.92
C LEU A 184 -6.93 9.27 13.08
N GLY A 185 -8.18 9.37 13.53
CA GLY A 185 -9.00 8.19 13.85
C GLY A 185 -8.42 7.40 15.04
N GLU A 186 -8.55 6.08 14.99
CA GLU A 186 -8.06 5.16 16.03
C GLU A 186 -6.55 4.87 15.94
N TYR A 187 -5.86 5.42 14.93
CA TYR A 187 -4.43 5.21 14.77
C TYR A 187 -3.63 5.88 15.89
N LYS A 188 -2.60 5.20 16.39
CA LYS A 188 -1.61 5.79 17.31
C LYS A 188 -0.56 6.53 16.50
N PHE A 189 -0.16 7.75 16.87
CA PHE A 189 0.87 8.52 16.18
C PHE A 189 2.09 8.82 17.06
N GLY A 190 3.25 8.97 16.43
CA GLY A 190 4.45 9.53 17.06
C GLY A 190 5.01 8.62 18.14
N ASN A 191 5.34 9.20 19.30
CA ASN A 191 5.92 8.46 20.44
C ASN A 191 4.99 7.37 21.01
N ASN A 192 3.70 7.38 20.66
CA ASN A 192 2.73 6.36 21.07
C ASN A 192 2.67 5.15 20.10
N SER A 193 3.46 5.16 19.02
CA SER A 193 3.54 4.09 18.03
C SER A 193 4.97 3.58 17.93
N GLY A 194 5.20 2.32 18.29
CA GLY A 194 6.53 1.71 18.19
C GLY A 194 7.09 1.72 16.77
N LEU A 195 6.25 1.57 15.74
CA LEU A 195 6.68 1.68 14.35
C LEU A 195 7.13 3.10 14.00
N ASP A 196 6.37 4.11 14.42
CA ASP A 196 6.66 5.52 14.13
C ASP A 196 7.97 5.95 14.79
N VAL A 197 8.20 5.54 16.05
CA VAL A 197 9.46 5.77 16.77
C VAL A 197 10.63 5.18 15.99
N ASN A 198 10.54 3.94 15.52
CA ASN A 198 11.60 3.30 14.74
C ASN A 198 11.86 4.04 13.42
N VAL A 199 10.80 4.43 12.69
CA VAL A 199 10.94 5.19 11.42
C VAL A 199 11.62 6.53 11.69
N MET A 200 11.15 7.28 12.68
CA MET A 200 11.71 8.59 13.06
C MET A 200 13.18 8.49 13.47
N GLN A 201 13.55 7.46 14.25
CA GLN A 201 14.94 7.18 14.60
C GLN A 201 15.80 6.90 13.37
N PHE A 202 15.31 6.07 12.44
CA PHE A 202 16.02 5.75 11.21
C PHE A 202 16.26 7.01 10.36
N VAL A 203 15.24 7.85 10.18
CA VAL A 203 15.35 9.06 9.35
C VAL A 203 15.94 10.28 10.09
N GLY A 204 16.32 10.12 11.36
CA GLY A 204 16.95 11.19 12.15
C GLY A 204 16.02 12.35 12.53
N LEU A 205 14.71 12.09 12.63
CA LEU A 205 13.71 13.11 12.96
C LEU A 205 13.11 12.89 14.35
N THR A 206 12.60 13.98 14.94
CA THR A 206 11.73 13.93 16.11
C THR A 206 10.30 14.21 15.69
N GLU A 207 9.33 13.76 16.49
CA GLU A 207 7.91 14.04 16.25
C GLU A 207 7.65 15.54 16.08
N ALA A 208 8.21 16.37 16.96
CA ALA A 208 8.07 17.83 16.89
C ALA A 208 8.62 18.43 15.58
N LYS A 209 9.81 17.99 15.13
CA LYS A 209 10.39 18.46 13.86
C LYS A 209 9.58 18.02 12.65
N LEU A 210 9.05 16.80 12.70
CA LEU A 210 8.19 16.26 11.64
C LEU A 210 6.89 17.07 11.53
N LEU A 211 6.20 17.28 12.66
CA LEU A 211 4.95 18.03 12.71
C LEU A 211 5.14 19.50 12.29
N ASP A 212 6.19 20.16 12.78
CA ASP A 212 6.51 21.54 12.40
C ASP A 212 6.75 21.66 10.88
N SER A 213 7.47 20.72 10.28
CA SER A 213 7.71 20.73 8.85
C SER A 213 6.46 20.44 8.03
N ILE A 214 5.67 19.44 8.41
CA ILE A 214 4.42 19.13 7.70
C ILE A 214 3.42 20.29 7.81
N GLY A 215 3.38 20.99 8.95
CA GLY A 215 2.56 22.20 9.10
C GLY A 215 2.98 23.35 8.19
N LYS A 216 4.24 23.38 7.72
CA LYS A 216 4.79 24.39 6.80
C LYS A 216 4.69 24.00 5.33
N HIS A 217 4.54 22.71 5.02
CA HIS A 217 4.48 22.18 3.65
C HIS A 217 3.19 21.39 3.46
N ALA A 218 2.16 22.03 2.92
CA ALA A 218 0.85 21.41 2.71
C ALA A 218 0.90 20.26 1.68
N GLU A 219 1.65 20.50 0.59
CA GLU A 219 1.79 19.60 -0.54
C GLU A 219 3.04 18.72 -0.45
N LEU A 220 2.94 17.51 -1.00
CA LEU A 220 4.05 16.55 -0.99
C LEU A 220 5.24 17.05 -1.80
N THR A 221 4.99 17.76 -2.90
CA THR A 221 6.02 18.33 -3.77
C THR A 221 6.94 19.30 -3.03
N ASP A 222 6.41 20.03 -2.05
CA ASP A 222 7.19 20.98 -1.24
C ASP A 222 7.87 20.28 -0.06
N LEU A 223 7.26 19.21 0.48
CA LEU A 223 7.81 18.44 1.59
C LEU A 223 9.01 17.57 1.17
N LEU A 224 9.00 17.04 -0.06
CA LEU A 224 10.04 16.14 -0.58
C LEU A 224 11.45 16.74 -0.53
N PRO A 225 11.71 17.97 -1.04
CA PRO A 225 13.02 18.62 -0.91
C PRO A 225 13.49 18.76 0.53
N TRP A 226 12.59 19.11 1.45
CA TRP A 226 12.93 19.26 2.87
C TRP A 226 13.33 17.91 3.49
N LEU A 227 12.53 16.86 3.25
CA LEU A 227 12.85 15.51 3.74
C LEU A 227 14.21 15.06 3.21
N ARG A 228 14.46 15.20 1.91
CA ARG A 228 15.73 14.83 1.28
C ARG A 228 16.92 15.58 1.88
N HIS A 229 16.76 16.85 2.23
CA HIS A 229 17.81 17.62 2.89
C HIS A 229 18.04 17.21 4.35
N LYS A 230 17.02 16.70 5.05
CA LYS A 230 17.13 16.28 6.46
C LYS A 230 17.57 14.85 6.65
N ILE A 231 17.22 13.95 5.74
CA ILE A 231 17.47 12.53 5.84
C ILE A 231 18.84 12.23 5.22
N ASP A 232 19.85 12.08 6.08
CA ASP A 232 21.19 11.66 5.69
C ASP A 232 21.29 10.13 5.72
N LYS A 233 20.79 9.50 4.66
CA LYS A 233 20.83 8.04 4.46
C LYS A 233 21.32 7.66 3.08
N SER A 234 22.30 6.78 3.04
CA SER A 234 22.78 6.17 1.81
C SER A 234 21.72 5.24 1.22
N ARG A 235 21.82 4.96 -0.08
CA ARG A 235 20.96 3.97 -0.75
C ARG A 235 21.06 2.59 -0.09
N GLN A 236 22.24 2.20 0.40
CA GLN A 236 22.42 0.92 1.07
C GLN A 236 21.69 0.88 2.41
N GLU A 237 21.80 1.92 3.24
CA GLU A 237 21.05 2.00 4.51
C GLU A 237 19.53 1.93 4.29
N VAL A 238 19.02 2.61 3.25
CA VAL A 238 17.60 2.53 2.87
C VAL A 238 17.21 1.12 2.43
N ALA A 239 18.04 0.45 1.64
CA ALA A 239 17.81 -0.93 1.21
C ALA A 239 17.77 -1.90 2.41
N ASP A 240 18.73 -1.79 3.33
CA ASP A 240 18.83 -2.61 4.53
C ASP A 240 17.62 -2.39 5.46
N TRP A 241 17.24 -1.11 5.66
CA TRP A 241 16.03 -0.75 6.40
C TRP A 241 14.78 -1.36 5.78
N ASN A 242 14.62 -1.21 4.46
CA ASN A 242 13.45 -1.71 3.75
C ASN A 242 13.34 -3.23 3.84
N GLN A 243 14.45 -3.95 3.70
CA GLN A 243 14.50 -5.40 3.82
C GLN A 243 14.16 -5.85 5.25
N ASP A 244 14.78 -5.22 6.25
CA ASP A 244 14.51 -5.52 7.67
C ASP A 244 13.03 -5.31 8.00
N ARG A 245 12.47 -4.15 7.68
CA ARG A 245 11.06 -3.84 7.99
C ARG A 245 10.09 -4.80 7.31
N ARG A 246 10.31 -5.14 6.04
CA ARG A 246 9.45 -6.05 5.26
C ARG A 246 9.53 -7.52 5.70
N SER A 247 10.59 -7.92 6.40
CA SER A 247 10.78 -9.29 6.90
C SER A 247 10.56 -9.42 8.41
N ARG A 248 10.28 -8.32 9.10
CA ARG A 248 10.17 -8.29 10.56
C ARG A 248 8.89 -8.96 11.06
N GLY A 249 9.06 -10.12 11.69
CA GLY A 249 8.08 -10.77 12.54
C GLY A 249 8.29 -10.49 14.03
N PRO A 250 7.53 -11.16 14.91
CA PRO A 250 7.74 -11.09 16.36
C PRO A 250 9.14 -11.58 16.77
N TRP A 251 9.76 -10.92 17.75
CA TRP A 251 11.17 -11.15 18.14
C TRP A 251 11.34 -11.63 19.59
N ASN A 252 10.26 -11.76 20.35
CA ASN A 252 10.25 -12.35 21.68
C ASN A 252 8.84 -12.89 22.00
N GLN A 253 8.69 -13.59 23.13
CA GLN A 253 7.42 -14.24 23.51
C GLN A 253 6.27 -13.27 23.78
N GLU A 254 6.56 -12.10 24.37
CA GLU A 254 5.54 -11.09 24.66
C GLU A 254 4.97 -10.51 23.35
N ILE A 255 5.86 -10.17 22.42
CA ILE A 255 5.50 -9.64 21.11
C ILE A 255 4.84 -10.71 20.24
N GLN A 256 5.24 -11.99 20.35
CA GLN A 256 4.57 -13.11 19.71
C GLN A 256 3.12 -13.21 20.16
N LYS A 257 2.85 -13.17 21.47
CA LYS A 257 1.48 -13.24 22.00
C LYS A 257 0.60 -12.09 21.47
N MET A 258 1.14 -10.88 21.41
CA MET A 258 0.44 -9.72 20.84
C MET A 258 0.19 -9.88 19.34
N PHE A 259 1.17 -10.42 18.60
CA PHE A 259 1.04 -10.69 17.18
C PHE A 259 -0.04 -11.76 16.92
N ASP A 260 -0.03 -12.87 17.65
CA ASP A 260 -0.99 -13.98 17.53
C ASP A 260 -2.44 -13.52 17.75
N GLN A 261 -2.66 -12.67 18.75
CA GLN A 261 -3.97 -12.07 19.01
C GLN A 261 -4.48 -11.22 17.85
N ARG A 262 -3.57 -10.48 17.20
CA ARG A 262 -3.93 -9.59 16.08
C ARG A 262 -4.17 -10.35 14.79
N ILE A 263 -3.36 -11.37 14.48
CA ILE A 263 -3.60 -12.22 13.30
C ILE A 263 -4.89 -13.04 13.45
N GLU A 264 -5.26 -13.45 14.67
CA GLU A 264 -6.55 -14.08 14.95
C GLU A 264 -7.71 -13.11 14.69
N ALA A 265 -7.59 -11.86 15.16
CA ALA A 265 -8.62 -10.83 14.97
C ALA A 265 -8.92 -10.53 13.49
N VAL A 266 -7.91 -10.59 12.62
CA VAL A 266 -8.08 -10.42 11.16
C VAL A 266 -8.29 -11.75 10.42
N GLY A 267 -8.36 -12.89 11.13
CA GLY A 267 -8.58 -14.21 10.54
C GLY A 267 -7.48 -14.70 9.60
N ARG A 268 -6.21 -14.29 9.85
CA ARG A 268 -5.06 -14.59 9.00
C ARG A 268 -3.91 -15.23 9.78
N PRO A 269 -4.10 -16.43 10.36
CA PRO A 269 -3.07 -17.12 11.14
C PRO A 269 -1.81 -17.51 10.32
N ASP A 270 -1.87 -17.38 9.00
CA ASP A 270 -0.75 -17.62 8.09
C ASP A 270 0.28 -16.48 8.03
N LEU A 271 -0.04 -15.30 8.58
CA LEU A 271 0.84 -14.15 8.56
C LEU A 271 2.02 -14.32 9.50
N THR A 272 3.18 -13.79 9.08
CA THR A 272 4.44 -13.89 9.83
C THR A 272 5.15 -12.55 10.01
N THR A 273 4.70 -11.50 9.33
CA THR A 273 5.33 -10.17 9.35
C THR A 273 4.35 -9.10 9.82
N PHE A 274 4.87 -8.06 10.48
CA PHE A 274 4.05 -6.95 10.97
C PHE A 274 3.44 -6.12 9.85
N LEU A 275 4.13 -5.96 8.71
CA LEU A 275 3.61 -5.11 7.64
C LEU A 275 2.45 -5.78 6.90
N ASP A 276 2.52 -7.10 6.67
CA ASP A 276 1.40 -7.85 6.11
C ASP A 276 0.18 -7.83 7.05
N LEU A 277 0.41 -7.89 8.38
CA LEU A 277 -0.63 -7.75 9.39
C LEU A 277 -1.28 -6.36 9.34
N LEU A 278 -0.49 -5.29 9.25
CA LEU A 278 -1.02 -3.92 9.16
C LEU A 278 -1.92 -3.72 7.93
N ASP A 279 -1.51 -4.22 6.76
CA ASP A 279 -2.35 -4.13 5.55
C ASP A 279 -3.66 -4.94 5.69
N CYS A 280 -3.66 -6.03 6.47
CA CYS A 280 -4.87 -6.81 6.75
C CYS A 280 -5.79 -6.13 7.78
N GLU A 281 -5.23 -5.51 8.83
CA GLU A 281 -5.99 -4.69 9.78
C GLU A 281 -6.63 -3.49 9.08
N ASP A 282 -5.86 -2.78 8.25
CA ASP A 282 -6.37 -1.66 7.45
C ASP A 282 -7.54 -2.10 6.54
N ALA A 283 -7.51 -3.32 5.99
CA ALA A 283 -8.58 -3.88 5.17
C ALA A 283 -9.85 -4.21 5.97
N VAL A 284 -9.69 -4.65 7.23
CA VAL A 284 -10.81 -4.92 8.14
C VAL A 284 -11.46 -3.63 8.61
N ASP A 285 -10.66 -2.60 8.89
CA ASP A 285 -11.15 -1.31 9.35
C ASP A 285 -11.79 -0.48 8.22
N PHE A 286 -11.30 -0.65 6.99
CA PHE A 286 -11.75 0.10 5.81
C PHE A 286 -12.09 -0.82 4.62
N PRO A 287 -13.10 -1.70 4.75
CA PRO A 287 -13.54 -2.56 3.65
C PRO A 287 -14.16 -1.70 2.54
N GLN A 288 -13.78 -1.98 1.28
CA GLN A 288 -14.29 -1.31 0.07
C GLN A 288 -15.22 -2.23 -0.71
#